data_AF-A0A351JL60-F1
#
_entry.id   AF-A0A351JL60-F1
#
_cell.length_a   1.000
_cell.length_b   1.000
_cell.length_c   1.000
_cell.angle_alpha   90.00
_cell.angle_beta   90.00
_cell.angle_gamma   90.00
#
_symmetry.space_group_name_H-M   'P 1'
#
loop_
_entity.id
_entity.type
_entity.pdbx_description
1 polymer ?
#
loop_
_entity_poly.entity_id
_entity_poly.type
_entity_poly.pdbx_seq_one_letter_code
_entity_poly.pdbx_strand_id
1 'polypeptide(L)'
;MELREWLEVYQAVSVTAANKERTYWCLGATCLIANVLLLLLGTVLGIAVFEETHNVYLRWLTTVLAVFGVLVSAYWLAIRHRMSREVAHWHGLLRQLEGEFAGAEFHRSALRLLMGQPVRAPTITPHFNEWYPEITRLGWFSRKMACLTASLLPTAFLVAWIVLGVMPWVVP
;
A
#
# COMPACT_ATOMS: atom_id res chain seq x y z
N MET A 1 28.78 15.86 -10.91
CA MET A 1 27.36 16.08 -11.18
C MET A 1 26.99 17.48 -10.74
N GLU A 2 26.32 18.21 -11.62
CA GLU A 2 25.80 19.53 -11.29
C GLU A 2 24.57 19.41 -10.38
N LEU A 3 24.34 20.40 -9.51
CA LEU A 3 23.23 20.42 -8.55
C LEU A 3 21.88 20.16 -9.22
N ARG A 4 21.75 20.59 -10.48
CA ARG A 4 20.58 20.42 -11.33
C ARG A 4 20.31 18.96 -11.69
N GLU A 5 21.34 18.18 -12.02
CA GLU A 5 21.21 16.75 -12.34
C GLU A 5 20.74 15.96 -11.13
N TRP A 6 21.30 16.28 -9.95
CA TRP A 6 20.89 15.69 -8.69
C TRP A 6 19.42 16.02 -8.36
N LEU A 7 18.98 17.27 -8.59
CA LEU A 7 17.58 17.70 -8.39
C LEU A 7 16.62 16.98 -9.34
N GLU A 8 17.00 16.81 -10.60
CA GLU A 8 16.22 16.08 -11.60
C GLU A 8 16.07 14.60 -11.22
N VAL A 9 17.15 13.96 -10.72
CA VAL A 9 17.11 12.58 -10.21
C VAL A 9 16.20 12.48 -8.99
N TYR A 10 16.33 13.39 -8.02
CA TYR A 10 15.46 13.40 -6.84
C TYR A 10 13.98 13.59 -7.20
N GLN A 11 13.68 14.48 -8.14
CA GLN A 11 12.32 14.70 -8.63
C GLN A 11 11.77 13.46 -9.36
N ALA A 12 12.58 12.80 -10.19
CA ALA A 12 12.19 11.56 -10.86
C ALA A 12 11.92 10.41 -9.87
N VAL A 13 12.78 10.24 -8.87
CA VAL A 13 12.65 9.17 -7.86
C VAL A 13 11.46 9.43 -6.93
N SER A 14 11.20 10.69 -6.55
CA SER A 14 10.05 11.03 -5.71
C SER A 14 8.72 10.82 -6.43
N VAL A 15 8.62 11.21 -7.71
CA VAL A 15 7.42 10.97 -8.54
C VAL A 15 7.16 9.47 -8.74
N THR A 16 8.20 8.69 -9.01
CA THR A 16 8.07 7.24 -9.20
C THR A 16 7.69 6.51 -7.91
N ALA A 17 8.28 6.88 -6.77
CA ALA A 17 7.92 6.34 -5.46
C ALA A 17 6.46 6.65 -5.11
N ALA A 18 6.01 7.90 -5.30
CA ALA A 18 4.62 8.30 -5.06
C ALA A 18 3.64 7.55 -5.97
N ASN A 19 4.00 7.34 -7.25
CA ASN A 19 3.16 6.58 -8.18
C ASN A 19 3.04 5.10 -7.78
N LYS A 20 4.15 4.49 -7.33
CA LYS A 20 4.16 3.11 -6.82
C LYS A 20 3.33 2.96 -5.56
N GLU A 21 3.39 3.91 -4.64
CA GLU A 21 2.55 3.92 -3.44
C GLU A 21 1.05 4.07 -3.78
N ARG A 22 0.69 5.00 -4.67
CA ARG A 22 -0.69 5.13 -5.17
C ARG A 22 -1.20 3.84 -5.81
N THR A 23 -0.36 3.19 -6.62
CA THR A 23 -0.70 1.93 -7.28
C THR A 23 -0.95 0.82 -6.26
N TYR A 24 -0.11 0.73 -5.22
CA TYR A 24 -0.28 -0.22 -4.12
C TYR A 24 -1.62 -0.03 -3.40
N TRP A 25 -1.96 1.20 -3.02
CA TRP A 25 -3.22 1.50 -2.34
C TRP A 25 -4.44 1.32 -3.25
N CYS A 26 -4.33 1.66 -4.53
CA CYS A 26 -5.38 1.44 -5.52
C CYS A 26 -5.68 -0.04 -5.72
N LEU A 27 -4.65 -0.88 -5.88
CA LEU A 27 -4.80 -2.35 -5.96
C LEU A 27 -5.40 -2.93 -4.67
N GLY A 28 -5.01 -2.41 -3.51
CA GLY A 28 -5.63 -2.77 -2.24
C GLY A 28 -7.12 -2.45 -2.19
N ALA A 29 -7.50 -1.24 -2.63
CA ALA A 29 -8.89 -0.81 -2.66
C ALA A 29 -9.73 -1.63 -3.66
N THR A 30 -9.23 -1.91 -4.86
CA THR A 30 -9.96 -2.71 -5.85
C THR A 30 -10.15 -4.15 -5.39
N CYS A 31 -9.13 -4.77 -4.78
CA CYS A 31 -9.25 -6.12 -4.21
C CYS A 31 -10.24 -6.17 -3.05
N LEU A 32 -10.29 -5.12 -2.21
CA LEU A 32 -11.24 -5.00 -1.12
C LEU A 32 -12.68 -4.89 -1.64
N ILE A 33 -12.91 -4.01 -2.62
CA ILE A 33 -14.23 -3.83 -3.24
C ILE A 33 -14.70 -5.14 -3.89
N ALA A 34 -13.82 -5.81 -4.64
CA ALA A 34 -14.13 -7.08 -5.28
C ALA A 34 -14.50 -8.16 -4.24
N ASN A 35 -13.73 -8.29 -3.15
CA ASN A 35 -14.04 -9.24 -2.08
C ASN A 35 -15.36 -8.91 -1.39
N VAL A 36 -15.63 -7.64 -1.08
CA VAL A 36 -16.90 -7.24 -0.43
C VAL A 36 -18.09 -7.57 -1.32
N LEU A 37 -18.04 -7.24 -2.62
CA LEU A 37 -19.12 -7.55 -3.57
C LEU A 37 -19.35 -9.05 -3.70
N LEU A 38 -18.27 -9.84 -3.84
CA LEU A 38 -18.37 -11.29 -3.89
C LEU A 38 -18.95 -11.84 -2.58
N LEU A 39 -18.51 -11.35 -1.43
CA LEU A 39 -18.93 -11.88 -0.13
C LEU A 39 -20.40 -11.56 0.15
N LEU A 40 -20.89 -10.38 -0.25
CA LEU A 40 -22.32 -10.07 -0.24
C LEU A 40 -23.12 -11.09 -1.06
N LEU A 41 -22.71 -11.35 -2.31
CA LEU A 41 -23.35 -12.36 -3.15
C LEU A 41 -23.30 -13.76 -2.51
N GLY A 42 -22.15 -14.12 -1.95
CA GLY A 42 -21.94 -15.41 -1.28
C GLY A 42 -22.80 -15.59 -0.04
N THR A 43 -22.99 -14.55 0.77
CA THR A 43 -23.87 -14.60 1.94
C THR A 43 -25.33 -14.78 1.55
N VAL A 44 -25.82 -14.09 0.52
CA VAL A 44 -27.19 -14.24 0.02
C VAL A 44 -27.42 -15.67 -0.47
N LEU A 45 -26.50 -16.19 -1.27
CA LEU A 45 -26.57 -17.56 -1.77
C LEU A 45 -26.43 -18.59 -0.63
N GLY A 46 -25.59 -18.32 0.36
CA GLY A 46 -25.43 -19.16 1.54
C GLY A 46 -26.73 -19.28 2.34
N ILE A 47 -27.43 -18.16 2.57
CA ILE A 47 -28.75 -18.14 3.23
C ILE A 47 -29.76 -18.95 2.40
N ALA A 48 -29.78 -18.77 1.08
CA ALA A 48 -30.68 -19.53 0.20
C ALA A 48 -30.41 -21.04 0.24
N VAL A 49 -29.15 -21.47 0.36
CA VAL A 49 -28.78 -22.88 0.54
C VAL A 49 -29.29 -23.45 1.88
N PHE A 50 -29.28 -22.64 2.94
CA PHE A 50 -29.81 -23.06 4.24
C PHE A 50 -31.34 -23.18 4.23
N GLU A 51 -32.05 -22.34 3.47
CA GLU A 51 -33.51 -22.44 3.31
C GLU A 51 -33.93 -23.60 2.39
N GLU A 52 -33.23 -23.81 1.27
CA GLU A 52 -33.46 -24.91 0.32
C GLU A 52 -32.38 -26.00 0.42
N THR A 53 -32.35 -26.72 1.54
CA THR A 53 -31.32 -27.73 1.85
C THR A 53 -31.14 -28.81 0.78
N HIS A 54 -32.16 -29.11 -0.02
CA HIS A 54 -32.13 -30.17 -1.04
C HIS A 54 -31.66 -29.69 -2.42
N ASN A 55 -31.42 -28.39 -2.61
CA ASN A 55 -31.03 -27.84 -3.91
C ASN A 55 -29.51 -27.94 -4.12
N VAL A 56 -29.09 -29.08 -4.69
CA VAL A 56 -27.68 -29.41 -4.97
C VAL A 56 -27.01 -28.35 -5.86
N TYR A 57 -27.76 -27.71 -6.78
CA TYR A 57 -27.20 -26.70 -7.68
C TYR A 57 -26.73 -25.44 -6.91
N LEU A 58 -27.50 -24.98 -5.93
CA LEU A 58 -27.14 -23.83 -5.09
C LEU A 58 -25.89 -24.13 -4.23
N ARG A 59 -25.73 -25.37 -3.75
CA ARG A 59 -24.51 -25.82 -3.03
C ARG A 59 -23.27 -25.79 -3.93
N TRP A 60 -23.38 -26.25 -5.18
CA TRP A 60 -22.27 -26.14 -6.14
C TRP A 60 -21.96 -24.69 -6.53
N LEU A 61 -22.98 -23.86 -6.72
CA LEU A 61 -22.78 -22.46 -7.08
C LEU A 61 -22.10 -21.66 -5.96
N THR A 62 -22.52 -21.85 -4.71
CA THR A 62 -21.89 -21.23 -3.52
C THR A 62 -20.43 -21.64 -3.36
N THR A 63 -20.12 -22.92 -3.58
CA THR A 63 -18.74 -23.43 -3.46
C THR A 63 -17.84 -22.92 -4.58
N VAL A 64 -18.32 -22.88 -5.82
CA VAL A 64 -17.59 -22.28 -6.94
C VAL A 64 -17.30 -20.81 -6.66
N LEU A 65 -18.29 -20.06 -6.17
CA LEU A 65 -18.11 -18.66 -5.78
C LEU A 65 -17.08 -18.52 -4.65
N ALA A 66 -17.13 -19.40 -3.65
CA ALA A 66 -16.17 -19.41 -2.55
C ALA A 66 -14.74 -19.68 -3.04
N VAL A 67 -14.56 -20.59 -4.00
CA VAL A 67 -13.25 -20.84 -4.65
C VAL A 67 -12.74 -19.58 -5.35
N PHE A 68 -13.59 -18.87 -6.09
CA PHE A 68 -13.20 -17.57 -6.67
C PHE A 68 -12.78 -16.56 -5.61
N GLY A 69 -13.52 -16.46 -4.50
CA GLY A 69 -13.17 -15.61 -3.37
C GLY A 69 -11.81 -15.96 -2.74
N VAL A 70 -11.50 -17.25 -2.59
CA VAL A 70 -10.18 -17.73 -2.12
C VAL A 70 -9.09 -17.34 -3.11
N LEU A 71 -9.31 -17.53 -4.42
CA LEU A 71 -8.33 -17.18 -5.45
C LEU A 71 -8.02 -15.68 -5.47
N VAL A 72 -9.05 -14.83 -5.37
CA VAL A 72 -8.88 -13.36 -5.28
C VAL A 72 -8.14 -12.97 -4.00
N SER A 73 -8.46 -13.61 -2.87
CA SER A 73 -7.78 -13.35 -1.59
C SER A 73 -6.31 -13.80 -1.60
N ALA A 74 -6.01 -14.95 -2.21
CA ALA A 74 -4.66 -15.45 -2.40
C ALA A 74 -3.84 -14.55 -3.34
N TYR A 75 -4.45 -14.11 -4.46
CA TYR A 75 -3.86 -13.13 -5.36
C TYR A 75 -3.54 -11.81 -4.63
N TRP A 76 -4.47 -11.31 -3.82
CA TRP A 76 -4.28 -10.09 -3.03
C TRP A 76 -3.11 -10.23 -2.05
N LEU A 77 -2.97 -11.37 -1.36
CA LEU A 77 -1.81 -11.63 -0.49
C LEU A 77 -0.50 -11.65 -1.27
N ALA A 78 -0.45 -12.34 -2.42
CA ALA A 78 0.76 -12.46 -3.23
C ALA A 78 1.20 -11.11 -3.81
N ILE A 79 0.27 -10.35 -4.42
CA ILE A 79 0.58 -9.05 -5.04
C ILE A 79 1.01 -8.03 -3.98
N ARG A 80 0.39 -8.08 -2.79
CA ARG A 80 0.72 -7.19 -1.66
C ARG A 80 2.14 -7.40 -1.16
N HIS A 81 2.60 -8.65 -1.06
CA HIS A 81 3.97 -8.94 -0.62
C HIS A 81 5.01 -8.38 -1.58
N ARG A 82 4.78 -8.57 -2.89
CA ARG A 82 5.67 -8.03 -3.93
C ARG A 82 5.69 -6.50 -3.92
N MET A 83 4.51 -5.88 -3.97
CA MET A 83 4.41 -4.42 -4.07
C MET A 83 4.91 -3.70 -2.82
N SER A 84 4.73 -4.28 -1.62
CA SER A 84 5.25 -3.68 -0.38
C SER A 84 6.79 -3.64 -0.37
N ARG A 85 7.46 -4.67 -0.91
CA ARG A 85 8.92 -4.68 -1.10
C ARG A 85 9.36 -3.63 -2.11
N GLU A 86 8.65 -3.51 -3.24
CA GLU A 86 8.95 -2.47 -4.24
C GLU A 86 8.83 -1.06 -3.63
N VAL A 87 7.74 -0.77 -2.90
CA VAL A 87 7.55 0.53 -2.24
C VAL A 87 8.63 0.79 -1.19
N ALA A 88 9.00 -0.20 -0.38
CA ALA A 88 10.05 -0.07 0.62
C ALA A 88 11.42 0.18 -0.02
N HIS A 89 11.70 -0.44 -1.17
CA HIS A 89 12.94 -0.22 -1.91
C HIS A 89 13.03 1.22 -2.43
N TRP A 90 11.97 1.73 -3.05
CA TRP A 90 11.93 3.13 -3.53
C TRP A 90 12.02 4.15 -2.40
N HIS A 91 11.38 3.88 -1.26
CA HIS A 91 11.55 4.71 -0.06
C HIS A 91 12.98 4.66 0.51
N GLY A 92 13.63 3.49 0.45
CA GLY A 92 15.03 3.33 0.83
C GLY A 92 15.97 4.13 -0.06
N LEU A 93 15.77 4.07 -1.38
CA LEU A 93 16.52 4.86 -2.36
C LEU A 93 16.33 6.36 -2.15
N LEU A 94 15.10 6.83 -1.93
CA LEU A 94 14.83 8.23 -1.60
C LEU A 94 15.62 8.68 -0.37
N ARG A 95 15.59 7.89 0.69
CA ARG A 95 16.27 8.23 1.95
C ARG A 95 17.80 8.23 1.81
N GLN A 96 18.35 7.34 0.97
CA GLN A 96 19.77 7.33 0.64
C GLN A 96 20.16 8.58 -0.17
N LEU A 97 19.39 8.92 -1.19
CA LEU A 97 19.60 10.13 -2.00
C LEU A 97 19.50 11.39 -1.14
N GLU A 98 18.51 11.50 -0.25
CA GLU A 98 18.40 12.60 0.71
C GLU A 98 19.63 12.70 1.63
N GLY A 99 20.17 11.55 2.07
CA GLY A 99 21.38 11.49 2.88
C GLY A 99 22.64 11.94 2.12
N GLU A 100 22.80 11.49 0.88
CA GLU A 100 23.93 11.87 0.01
C GLU A 100 23.87 13.35 -0.38
N PHE A 101 22.68 13.87 -0.69
CA PHE A 101 22.45 15.29 -0.94
C PHE A 101 22.80 16.15 0.27
N ALA A 102 22.28 15.80 1.45
CA ALA A 102 22.56 16.54 2.67
C ALA A 102 24.07 16.54 2.95
N GLY A 103 24.74 15.38 2.83
CA GLY A 103 26.18 15.25 3.00
C GLY A 103 27.00 16.10 2.01
N ALA A 104 26.58 16.14 0.74
CA ALA A 104 27.24 16.93 -0.30
C ALA A 104 27.06 18.45 -0.10
N GLU A 105 25.87 18.90 0.28
CA GLU A 105 25.59 20.30 0.65
C GLU A 105 26.40 20.73 1.88
N PHE A 106 26.55 19.87 2.90
CA PHE A 106 27.41 20.14 4.06
C PHE A 106 28.89 20.24 3.69
N HIS A 107 29.40 19.40 2.77
CA HIS A 107 30.79 19.49 2.33
C HIS A 107 31.04 20.75 1.49
N ARG A 108 30.09 21.12 0.62
CA ARG A 108 30.20 22.31 -0.24
C ARG A 108 30.10 23.60 0.57
N SER A 109 29.25 23.63 1.59
CA SER A 109 29.19 24.74 2.55
C SER A 109 30.45 24.82 3.41
N ALA A 110 30.98 23.70 3.92
CA ALA A 110 32.23 23.67 4.68
C ALA A 110 33.44 24.16 3.86
N LEU A 111 33.53 23.77 2.59
CA LEU A 111 34.63 24.19 1.70
C LEU A 111 34.54 25.69 1.36
N ARG A 112 33.33 26.23 1.17
CA ARG A 112 33.11 27.69 1.05
C ARG A 112 33.49 28.44 2.32
N LEU A 113 33.20 27.86 3.49
CA LEU A 113 33.55 28.42 4.80
C LEU A 113 35.07 28.46 5.00
N LEU A 114 35.78 27.38 4.62
CA LEU A 114 37.25 27.31 4.60
C LEU A 114 37.87 28.30 3.61
N MET A 115 37.19 28.60 2.50
CA MET A 115 37.61 29.62 1.53
C MET A 115 37.22 31.05 1.92
N GLY A 116 36.63 31.25 3.10
CA GLY A 116 36.20 32.58 3.58
C GLY A 116 35.03 33.18 2.81
N GLN A 117 34.32 32.38 2.02
CA GLN A 117 33.14 32.81 1.29
C GLN A 117 31.92 32.84 2.21
N PRO A 118 30.96 33.77 2.00
CA PRO A 118 29.73 33.80 2.78
C PRO A 118 28.93 32.53 2.56
N VAL A 119 28.69 31.79 3.65
CA VAL A 119 27.86 30.58 3.67
C VAL A 119 26.51 30.94 4.27
N ARG A 120 25.41 30.67 3.55
CA ARG A 120 24.08 30.67 4.16
C ARG A 120 23.97 29.42 5.02
N ALA A 121 23.86 29.60 6.34
CA ALA A 121 23.43 28.52 7.21
C ALA A 121 22.05 28.03 6.73
N PRO A 122 21.78 26.72 6.69
CA PRO A 122 20.45 26.21 6.39
C PRO A 122 19.53 26.51 7.59
N THR A 123 19.11 27.76 7.71
CA THR A 123 17.97 28.12 8.53
C THR A 123 16.73 27.66 7.80
N ILE A 124 15.94 26.81 8.44
CA ILE A 124 14.56 26.52 8.04
C ILE A 124 13.81 27.86 8.12
N THR A 125 13.85 28.64 7.05
CA THR A 125 13.04 29.84 6.92
C THR A 125 11.64 29.36 6.53
N PRO A 126 10.61 29.56 7.38
CA PRO A 126 9.25 29.30 6.98
C PRO A 126 8.92 30.28 5.85
N HIS A 127 8.94 29.81 4.61
CA HIS A 127 8.40 30.57 3.50
C HIS A 127 6.88 30.55 3.62
N PHE A 128 6.37 31.57 4.30
CA PHE A 128 4.98 32.01 4.14
C PHE A 128 4.77 32.32 2.65
N ASN A 129 3.72 31.72 2.08
CA ASN A 129 3.07 32.08 0.81
C ASN A 129 3.33 31.23 -0.45
N GLU A 130 3.96 30.06 -0.35
CA GLU A 130 3.95 29.06 -1.42
C GLU A 130 3.22 27.80 -0.95
N TRP A 131 2.32 27.27 -1.79
CA TRP A 131 1.65 25.98 -1.56
C TRP A 131 2.69 24.86 -1.66
N TYR A 132 3.55 24.71 -0.64
CA TYR A 132 4.28 23.48 -0.44
C TYR A 132 3.24 22.44 -0.01
N PRO A 133 3.15 21.27 -0.67
CA PRO A 133 2.28 20.21 -0.21
C PRO A 133 2.71 19.87 1.21
N GLU A 134 1.91 20.27 2.20
CA GLU A 134 2.12 19.87 3.58
C GLU A 134 2.09 18.35 3.59
N ILE A 135 3.27 17.75 3.75
CA ILE A 135 3.40 16.33 3.97
C ILE A 135 2.77 16.09 5.33
N THR A 136 1.49 15.71 5.34
CA THR A 136 0.82 15.23 6.54
C THR A 136 1.55 13.97 6.97
N ARG A 137 2.50 14.13 7.88
CA ARG A 137 3.23 13.02 8.47
C ARG A 137 2.25 12.26 9.33
N LEU A 138 1.60 11.24 8.76
CA LEU A 138 0.84 10.27 9.53
C LEU A 138 1.74 9.79 10.67
N GLY A 139 1.27 9.98 11.91
CA GLY A 139 1.97 9.53 13.10
C GLY A 139 2.32 8.05 12.99
N TRP A 140 3.41 7.64 13.66
CA TRP A 140 3.90 6.26 13.62
C TRP A 140 2.80 5.23 13.92
N PHE A 141 1.90 5.56 14.86
CA PHE A 141 0.74 4.74 15.21
C PHE A 141 -0.23 4.55 14.04
N SER A 142 -0.56 5.62 13.32
CA SER A 142 -1.45 5.57 12.14
C SER A 142 -0.85 4.72 11.02
N ARG A 143 0.47 4.85 10.77
CA ARG A 143 1.20 3.98 9.83
C ARG A 143 1.19 2.51 10.24
N LYS A 144 1.37 2.22 11.53
CA LYS A 144 1.34 0.85 12.06
C LYS A 144 -0.05 0.24 11.95
N MET A 145 -1.09 1.01 12.27
CA MET A 145 -2.48 0.58 12.12
C MET A 145 -2.84 0.32 10.66
N ALA A 146 -2.48 1.20 9.74
CA ALA A 146 -2.69 0.99 8.31
C ALA A 146 -1.97 -0.26 7.78
N CYS A 147 -0.79 -0.57 8.31
CA CYS A 147 -0.05 -1.78 7.93
C CYS A 147 -0.70 -3.06 8.49
N LEU A 148 -1.16 -3.01 9.75
CA LEU A 148 -1.88 -4.10 10.41
C LEU A 148 -3.22 -4.39 9.74
N THR A 149 -4.04 -3.37 9.48
CA THR A 149 -5.33 -3.52 8.80
C THR A 149 -5.13 -4.11 7.42
N ALA A 150 -4.19 -3.57 6.63
CA ALA A 150 -3.87 -4.11 5.32
C ALA A 150 -3.39 -5.57 5.37
N SER A 151 -2.87 -6.06 6.51
CA SER A 151 -2.46 -7.47 6.69
C SER A 151 -3.52 -8.41 7.18
N LEU A 152 -4.40 -7.93 8.05
CA LEU A 152 -5.44 -8.76 8.64
C LEU A 152 -6.63 -8.90 7.69
N LEU A 153 -6.90 -7.88 6.87
CA LEU A 153 -8.03 -7.88 5.92
C LEU A 153 -7.99 -9.07 4.94
N PRO A 154 -6.92 -9.29 4.16
CA PRO A 154 -6.89 -10.38 3.18
C PRO A 154 -7.01 -11.76 3.84
N THR A 155 -6.39 -11.94 5.01
CA THR A 155 -6.48 -13.19 5.76
C THR A 155 -7.89 -13.44 6.32
N ALA A 156 -8.56 -12.40 6.81
CA ALA A 156 -9.93 -12.49 7.29
C ALA A 156 -10.90 -12.87 6.17
N PHE A 157 -10.75 -12.25 4.99
CA PHE A 157 -11.53 -12.63 3.81
C PHE A 157 -11.27 -14.07 3.39
N LEU A 158 -10.01 -14.52 3.39
CA LEU A 158 -9.66 -15.89 3.02
C LEU A 158 -10.34 -16.91 3.98
N VAL A 159 -10.29 -16.66 5.29
CA VAL A 159 -10.99 -17.48 6.28
C VAL A 159 -12.50 -17.46 6.06
N ALA A 160 -13.09 -16.29 5.82
CA ALA A 160 -14.52 -16.17 5.55
C ALA A 160 -14.94 -17.00 4.33
N TRP A 161 -14.15 -16.96 3.25
CA TRP A 161 -14.41 -17.76 2.04
C TRP A 161 -14.28 -19.26 2.26
N ILE A 162 -13.30 -19.71 3.04
CA ILE A 162 -13.16 -21.12 3.41
C ILE A 162 -14.40 -21.58 4.20
N VAL A 163 -14.82 -20.81 5.21
CA VAL A 163 -16.00 -21.13 6.01
C VAL A 163 -17.25 -21.21 5.14
N LEU A 164 -17.43 -20.25 4.24
CA LEU A 164 -18.59 -20.16 3.37
C LEU A 164 -18.64 -21.30 2.33
N GLY A 165 -17.48 -21.79 1.87
CA GLY A 165 -17.39 -22.96 0.99
C GLY A 165 -17.60 -24.30 1.71
N VAL A 166 -17.24 -24.40 2.99
CA VAL A 166 -17.32 -25.66 3.77
C VAL A 166 -18.68 -25.83 4.46
N MET A 167 -19.26 -24.74 4.97
CA MET A 167 -20.56 -24.72 5.67
C MET A 167 -21.68 -25.51 4.95
N PRO A 168 -21.90 -25.34 3.63
CA PRO A 168 -22.95 -26.05 2.88
C PRO A 168 -22.84 -27.58 2.86
N TRP A 169 -21.66 -28.13 3.19
CA TRP A 169 -21.40 -29.57 3.19
C TRP A 169 -21.36 -30.18 4.59
N VAL A 170 -21.09 -29.36 5.61
CA VAL A 170 -20.98 -29.81 6.99
C VAL A 170 -22.32 -29.76 7.71
N VAL A 171 -23.17 -28.78 7.39
CA VAL A 171 -24.52 -28.70 7.95
C VAL A 171 -25.50 -29.37 6.99
N PRO A 172 -26.14 -30.49 7.39
CA PRO A 172 -27.04 -31.26 6.53
C PRO A 172 -28.30 -30.48 6.13
#